data_AF-A0A931QN14-F1
#
_entry.id   AF-A0A931QN14-F1
#
_cell.length_a   1.000
_cell.length_b   1.000
_cell.length_c   1.000
_cell.angle_alpha   90.00
_cell.angle_beta   90.00
_cell.angle_gamma   90.00
#
_symmetry.space_group_name_H-M   'P 1'
#
loop_
_entity.id
_entity.type
_entity.pdbx_description
1 polymer ?
#
loop_
_entity_poly.entity_id
_entity_poly.type
_entity_poly.pdbx_seq_one_letter_code
_entity_poly.pdbx_strand_id
1 'polypeptide(L)'
;MQFGEKLKTWVVKEFGTVTKGADAFGMAQGDLSKIIIGKRKPGLNFFITIAKYKPPFNWFFSPEEGYSSSPDDASAFMNYLTKQLKDKQSRIAELESIVQKQNSDLKVFDKITKYFQKK
;
A
#
# COMPACT_ATOMS: atom_id res chain seq x y z
N MET A 1 -2.08 -4.76 22.87
CA MET A 1 -2.13 -3.29 22.68
C MET A 1 -3.12 -3.08 21.56
N GLN A 2 -4.30 -2.54 21.91
CA GLN A 2 -5.49 -2.63 21.05
C GLN A 2 -5.28 -1.90 19.72
N PHE A 3 -5.88 -2.37 18.61
CA PHE A 3 -5.80 -1.72 17.29
C PHE A 3 -5.94 -0.19 17.35
N GLY A 4 -6.91 0.29 18.13
CA GLY A 4 -7.16 1.71 18.32
C GLY A 4 -6.01 2.48 19.00
N GLU A 5 -5.31 1.87 19.96
CA GLU A 5 -4.13 2.46 20.61
C GLU A 5 -2.93 2.52 19.65
N LYS A 6 -2.72 1.45 18.87
CA LYS A 6 -1.71 1.43 17.80
C LYS A 6 -2.00 2.55 16.79
N LEU A 7 -3.24 2.63 16.32
CA LEU A 7 -3.70 3.67 15.40
C LEU A 7 -3.46 5.07 15.95
N LYS A 8 -3.85 5.35 17.20
CA LYS A 8 -3.61 6.64 17.85
C LYS A 8 -2.12 6.99 17.90
N THR A 9 -1.29 6.05 18.33
CA THR A 9 0.15 6.27 18.49
C THR A 9 0.81 6.62 17.16
N TRP A 10 0.47 5.90 16.08
CA TRP A 10 1.00 6.19 14.76
C TRP A 10 0.44 7.46 14.15
N VAL A 11 -0.86 7.74 14.31
CA VAL A 11 -1.43 9.01 13.83
C VAL A 11 -0.73 10.21 14.48
N VAL A 12 -0.48 10.14 15.79
CA VAL A 12 0.26 11.19 16.50
C VAL A 12 1.72 11.24 16.04
N LYS A 13 2.36 10.10 15.76
CA LYS A 13 3.74 10.05 15.27
C LYS A 13 3.90 10.65 13.87
N GLU A 14 3.02 10.30 12.93
CA GLU A 14 3.13 10.71 11.53
C GLU A 14 2.54 12.10 11.26
N PHE A 15 1.43 12.44 11.91
CA PHE A 15 0.67 13.67 11.65
C PHE A 15 0.72 14.67 12.81
N GLY A 16 1.37 14.33 13.92
CA GLY A 16 1.48 15.14 15.14
C GLY A 16 0.24 15.12 16.03
N THR A 17 -0.96 15.11 15.44
CA THR A 17 -2.24 15.13 16.20
C THR A 17 -3.30 14.25 15.54
N VAL A 18 -4.28 13.80 16.33
CA VAL A 18 -5.43 13.04 15.82
C VAL A 18 -6.27 13.89 14.85
N THR A 19 -6.38 15.20 15.07
CA THR A 19 -7.08 16.12 14.16
C THR A 19 -6.43 16.15 12.79
N LYS A 20 -5.10 16.40 12.73
CA LYS A 20 -4.37 16.38 11.45
C LYS A 20 -4.41 15.03 10.75
N GLY A 21 -4.41 13.93 11.52
CA GLY A 21 -4.63 12.59 10.96
C GLY A 21 -6.02 12.42 10.35
N ALA A 22 -7.07 12.92 11.02
CA ALA A 22 -8.43 12.87 10.48
C ALA A 22 -8.55 13.69 9.18
N ASP A 23 -7.93 14.87 9.13
CA ASP A 23 -7.87 15.71 7.94
C ASP A 23 -7.14 15.00 6.80
N ALA A 24 -6.00 14.35 7.08
CA ALA A 24 -5.24 13.55 6.09
C ALA A 24 -6.04 12.35 5.57
N PHE A 25 -6.92 11.76 6.38
CA PHE A 25 -7.80 10.68 5.96
C PHE A 25 -9.10 11.18 5.32
N GLY A 26 -9.31 12.50 5.23
CA GLY A 26 -10.53 13.09 4.69
C GLY A 26 -11.78 12.71 5.49
N MET A 27 -11.65 12.58 6.83
CA MET A 27 -12.73 12.14 7.72
C MET A 27 -12.90 13.09 8.91
N ALA A 28 -14.09 13.07 9.52
CA ALA A 28 -14.33 13.87 10.72
C ALA A 28 -13.48 13.37 11.90
N GLN A 29 -12.86 14.28 12.64
CA GLN A 29 -12.07 13.95 13.84
C GLN A 29 -12.87 13.11 14.86
N GLY A 30 -14.17 13.41 15.01
CA GLY A 30 -15.05 12.66 15.90
C GLY A 30 -15.20 11.20 15.49
N ASP A 31 -15.17 10.91 14.18
CA ASP A 31 -15.25 9.55 13.66
C ASP A 31 -13.95 8.78 13.83
N LEU A 32 -12.80 9.42 13.57
CA LEU A 32 -11.50 8.82 13.86
C LEU A 32 -11.34 8.53 15.35
N SER A 33 -11.78 9.45 16.21
CA SER A 33 -11.76 9.26 17.67
C SER A 33 -12.61 8.06 18.10
N LYS A 34 -13.81 7.89 17.52
CA LYS A 34 -14.67 6.72 17.81
C LYS A 34 -14.03 5.40 17.38
N ILE A 35 -13.28 5.39 16.28
CA ILE A 35 -12.52 4.21 15.83
C ILE A 35 -11.36 3.90 16.80
N ILE A 36 -10.61 4.93 17.20
CA ILE A 36 -9.48 4.80 18.14
C ILE A 36 -9.93 4.22 19.50
N ILE A 37 -11.09 4.62 20.00
CA ILE A 37 -11.62 4.12 21.29
C ILE A 37 -12.48 2.86 21.14
N GLY A 38 -12.56 2.27 19.95
CA GLY A 38 -13.34 1.05 19.69
C GLY A 38 -14.88 1.22 19.70
N LYS A 39 -15.40 2.45 19.79
CA LYS A 39 -16.84 2.75 19.75
C LYS A 39 -17.44 2.66 18.33
N ARG A 40 -16.62 2.67 17.29
CA ARG A 40 -17.04 2.51 15.89
C ARG A 40 -16.07 1.58 15.17
N LYS A 41 -16.60 0.59 14.46
CA LYS A 41 -15.77 -0.24 13.58
C LYS A 41 -15.36 0.56 12.33
N PRO A 42 -14.07 0.55 11.94
CA PRO A 42 -13.62 1.12 10.68
C PRO A 42 -14.18 0.31 9.51
N GLY A 43 -14.71 0.99 8.49
CA GLY A 43 -15.14 0.33 7.25
C GLY A 43 -13.98 0.13 6.26
N LEU A 44 -14.22 -0.62 5.18
CA LEU A 44 -13.23 -0.89 4.13
C LEU A 44 -12.57 0.40 3.57
N ASN A 45 -13.36 1.46 3.37
CA ASN A 45 -12.86 2.75 2.88
C ASN A 45 -11.81 3.38 3.80
N PHE A 46 -11.92 3.17 5.12
CA PHE A 46 -10.91 3.61 6.07
C PHE A 46 -9.59 2.88 5.83
N PHE A 47 -9.64 1.55 5.74
CA PHE A 47 -8.47 0.71 5.47
C PHE A 47 -7.79 1.05 4.15
N ILE A 48 -8.56 1.26 3.07
CA ILE A 48 -8.04 1.70 1.76
C ILE A 48 -7.35 3.06 1.88
N THR A 49 -7.93 3.99 2.65
CA THR A 49 -7.39 5.35 2.81
C THR A 49 -6.09 5.32 3.59
N ILE A 50 -6.05 4.64 4.73
CA ILE A 50 -4.83 4.58 5.54
C ILE A 50 -3.73 3.76 4.88
N ALA A 51 -4.06 2.75 4.05
CA ALA A 51 -3.07 1.98 3.29
C ALA A 51 -2.18 2.85 2.37
N LYS A 52 -2.69 4.00 1.90
CA LYS A 52 -1.90 4.98 1.12
C LYS A 52 -0.69 5.51 1.90
N TYR A 53 -0.81 5.59 3.23
CA TYR A 53 0.21 6.09 4.13
C TYR A 53 1.15 5.00 4.66
N LYS A 54 1.06 3.78 4.12
CA LYS A 54 1.92 2.63 4.46
C LYS A 54 2.08 2.36 5.97
N PRO A 55 0.99 2.32 6.76
CA PRO A 55 1.07 1.92 8.17
C PRO A 55 1.61 0.49 8.31
N PRO A 56 2.13 0.11 9.50
CA PRO A 56 2.64 -1.24 9.74
C PRO A 56 1.58 -2.32 9.43
N PHE A 57 1.89 -3.21 8.48
CA PHE A 57 0.94 -4.18 7.92
C PHE A 57 0.40 -5.16 8.97
N ASN A 58 1.19 -5.47 10.00
CA ASN A 58 0.82 -6.37 11.10
C ASN A 58 -0.32 -5.84 11.99
N TRP A 59 -0.76 -4.59 11.82
CA TRP A 59 -1.87 -4.01 12.57
C TRP A 59 -3.23 -4.45 12.05
N PHE A 60 -3.33 -4.71 10.75
CA PHE A 60 -4.58 -5.10 10.08
C PHE A 60 -4.98 -6.55 10.34
N PHE A 61 -3.99 -7.38 10.70
CA PHE A 61 -4.15 -8.81 10.87
C PHE A 61 -3.83 -9.26 12.29
N SER A 62 -3.71 -8.33 13.24
CA SER A 62 -3.50 -8.67 14.64
C SER A 62 -4.75 -9.44 15.10
N PRO A 63 -4.64 -10.72 15.48
CA PRO A 63 -5.76 -11.52 15.94
C PRO A 63 -6.07 -11.11 17.38
N GLU A 64 -6.54 -9.88 17.58
CA GLU A 64 -7.06 -9.45 18.87
C GLU A 64 -8.56 -9.75 18.89
N GLU A 65 -8.93 -10.58 19.87
CA GLU A 65 -10.29 -11.02 20.19
C GLU A 65 -11.28 -9.86 20.09
N GLY A 66 -12.18 -9.91 19.10
CA GLY A 66 -13.27 -8.94 18.94
C GLY A 66 -13.33 -8.23 17.59
N TYR A 67 -12.27 -8.26 16.79
CA TYR A 67 -12.37 -7.90 15.36
C TYR A 67 -12.80 -9.12 14.54
N SER A 68 -14.05 -9.57 14.73
CA SER A 68 -14.74 -10.19 13.60
C SER A 68 -15.00 -9.09 12.58
N SER A 69 -14.00 -8.88 11.72
CA SER A 69 -14.28 -8.47 10.35
C SER A 69 -15.21 -9.54 9.82
N SER A 70 -16.36 -9.18 9.25
CA SER A 70 -17.07 -10.16 8.44
C SER A 70 -16.05 -10.78 7.49
N PRO A 71 -16.03 -12.11 7.30
CA PRO A 71 -15.12 -12.76 6.35
C PRO A 71 -15.06 -12.01 5.00
N ASP A 72 -16.20 -11.43 4.60
CA ASP A 72 -16.38 -10.65 3.39
C ASP A 72 -15.51 -9.38 3.32
N ASP A 73 -15.34 -8.63 4.42
CA ASP A 73 -14.56 -7.37 4.43
C ASP A 73 -13.07 -7.65 4.35
N ALA A 74 -12.59 -8.69 5.05
CA ALA A 74 -11.21 -9.12 4.99
C ALA A 74 -10.87 -9.68 3.60
N SER A 75 -11.75 -10.50 3.03
CA SER A 75 -11.60 -11.01 1.67
C SER A 75 -11.64 -9.90 0.61
N ALA A 76 -12.52 -8.90 0.76
CA ALA A 76 -12.57 -7.75 -0.15
C ALA A 76 -11.27 -6.92 -0.10
N PHE A 77 -10.72 -6.69 1.10
CA PHE A 77 -9.43 -6.01 1.27
C PHE A 77 -8.27 -6.83 0.68
N MET A 78 -8.24 -8.14 0.93
CA MET A 78 -7.23 -9.03 0.35
C MET A 78 -7.32 -9.09 -1.18
N ASN A 79 -8.52 -9.10 -1.74
CA ASN A 79 -8.74 -9.02 -3.19
C ASN A 79 -8.25 -7.69 -3.77
N TYR A 80 -8.49 -6.57 -3.08
CA TYR A 80 -7.98 -5.26 -3.47
C TYR A 80 -6.44 -5.22 -3.47
N LEU A 81 -5.80 -5.75 -2.42
CA LEU A 81 -4.35 -5.84 -2.34
C LEU A 81 -3.77 -6.76 -3.43
N THR A 82 -4.41 -7.92 -3.67
CA THR A 82 -4.00 -8.88 -4.69
C THR A 82 -4.09 -8.27 -6.09
N LYS A 83 -5.14 -7.50 -6.37
CA LYS A 83 -5.29 -6.77 -7.64
C LYS A 83 -4.17 -5.73 -7.83
N GLN A 84 -3.91 -4.91 -6.81
CA GLN A 84 -2.83 -3.92 -6.84
C GLN A 84 -1.44 -4.57 -7.04
N LEU A 85 -1.19 -5.72 -6.41
CA LEU A 85 0.03 -6.50 -6.60
C LEU A 85 0.16 -7.02 -8.03
N LYS A 86 -0.92 -7.59 -8.58
CA LYS A 86 -0.95 -8.12 -9.95
C LYS A 86 -0.72 -7.03 -10.99
N ASP A 87 -1.35 -5.86 -10.84
CA ASP A 87 -1.16 -4.73 -11.75
C ASP A 87 0.30 -4.23 -11.72
N LYS A 88 0.91 -4.17 -10.54
CA LYS A 88 2.34 -3.80 -10.41
C LYS A 88 3.26 -4.86 -11.00
N GLN A 89 2.98 -6.15 -10.79
CA GLN A 89 3.75 -7.24 -11.39
C GLN A 89 3.69 -7.21 -12.91
N SER A 90 2.51 -6.98 -13.51
CA SER A 90 2.36 -6.83 -14.95
C SER A 90 3.23 -5.71 -15.50
N ARG A 91 3.23 -4.55 -14.81
CA ARG A 91 4.02 -3.39 -15.19
C ARG A 91 5.52 -3.59 -15.04
N ILE A 92 5.96 -4.39 -14.06
CA ILE A 92 7.36 -4.81 -13.93
C ILE A 92 7.76 -5.70 -15.11
N ALA A 93 6.94 -6.69 -15.47
CA ALA A 93 7.23 -7.58 -16.60
C ALA A 93 7.33 -6.82 -17.94
N GLU A 94 6.47 -5.82 -18.16
CA GLU A 94 6.57 -4.93 -19.32
C GLU A 94 7.88 -4.15 -19.35
N LEU A 95 8.28 -3.56 -18.21
CA LEU A 95 9.54 -2.82 -18.09
C LEU A 95 10.76 -3.74 -18.31
N GLU A 96 10.74 -4.96 -17.79
CA GLU A 96 11.80 -5.95 -18.01
C GLU A 96 11.94 -6.31 -19.50
N SER A 97 10.83 -6.49 -20.20
CA SER A 97 10.83 -6.75 -21.64
C SER A 97 11.44 -5.58 -22.44
N ILE A 98 11.10 -4.34 -22.08
CA ILE A 98 11.67 -3.13 -22.71
C ILE A 98 13.19 -3.08 -22.48
N VAL A 99 13.65 -3.33 -21.25
CA VAL A 99 15.08 -3.32 -20.91
C VAL A 99 15.85 -4.42 -21.66
N GLN A 100 15.27 -5.63 -21.77
CA GLN A 100 15.88 -6.72 -22.54
C GLN A 100 16.02 -6.38 -24.04
N LYS A 101 14.99 -5.72 -24.61
CA LYS A 101 15.03 -5.25 -25.99
C LYS A 101 16.12 -4.21 -26.20
N GLN A 102 16.17 -3.17 -25.36
CA GLN A 102 17.20 -2.13 -25.42
C GLN A 102 18.61 -2.70 -25.27
N ASN A 103 18.82 -3.65 -24.35
CA ASN A 103 20.11 -4.32 -24.19
C ASN A 103 20.52 -5.15 -25.43
N SER A 104 19.55 -5.74 -26.13
CA SER A 104 19.80 -6.49 -27.36
C SER A 104 20.19 -5.54 -28.50
N ASP A 105 19.47 -4.43 -28.65
CA ASP A 105 19.76 -3.39 -29.64
C ASP A 105 21.15 -2.76 -29.42
N LEU A 106 21.52 -2.50 -28.16
CA LEU A 106 22.87 -2.03 -27.78
C LEU A 106 23.97 -3.02 -28.17
N LYS A 107 23.76 -4.32 -27.96
CA LYS A 107 24.73 -5.36 -28.36
C LYS A 107 24.91 -5.43 -29.88
N VAL A 108 23.84 -5.22 -30.65
CA VAL A 108 23.90 -5.16 -32.11
C VAL A 108 24.66 -3.92 -32.56
N PHE A 109 24.38 -2.77 -31.96
CA PHE A 109 25.08 -1.51 -32.25
C PHE A 109 26.59 -1.61 -31.95
N ASP A 110 26.97 -2.20 -30.82
CA ASP A 110 28.38 -2.43 -30.46
C ASP A 110 29.10 -3.33 -31.48
N LYS A 111 28.44 -4.40 -31.95
CA LYS A 111 29.00 -5.27 -33.01
C LYS A 111 29.20 -4.53 -34.33
N ILE A 112 28.22 -3.72 -34.75
CA ILE A 112 28.31 -2.93 -35.98
C ILE A 112 29.46 -1.92 -35.87
N THR A 113 29.54 -1.20 -34.75
CA THR A 113 30.58 -0.19 -34.50
C THR A 113 31.99 -0.81 -34.54
N LYS A 114 32.17 -1.98 -33.90
CA LYS A 114 33.44 -2.73 -33.95
C LYS A 114 33.82 -3.19 -35.36
N TYR A 115 32.84 -3.52 -36.20
CA TYR A 115 33.09 -3.89 -37.60
C TYR A 115 33.61 -2.71 -38.42
N PHE A 116 33.05 -1.51 -38.22
CA PHE A 116 33.47 -0.31 -38.92
C PHE A 116 34.78 0.30 -38.39
N GLN A 117 35.17 0.07 -37.14
CA GLN A 117 36.46 0.51 -36.59
C GLN A 117 37.66 -0.35 -37.00
N LYS A 118 37.44 -1.54 -37.56
CA LYS A 118 38.50 -2.49 -37.99
C LYS A 118 38.82 -2.42 -39.50
N LYS A 119 38.09 -1.61 -40.26
CA LYS A 119 38.37 -1.29 -41.67
C LYS A 119 39.06 0.05 -41.76
#